data_AF-A0A2P4SXP2-F1
#
_entry.id   AF-A0A2P4SXP2-F1
#
_cell.length_a   1.000
_cell.length_b   1.000
_cell.length_c   1.000
_cell.angle_alpha   90.00
_cell.angle_beta   90.00
_cell.angle_gamma   90.00
#
_symmetry.space_group_name_H-M   'P 1'
#
loop_
_entity.id
_entity.type
_entity.pdbx_description
1 polymer ?
#
loop_
_entity_poly.entity_id
_entity_poly.type
_entity_poly.pdbx_seq_one_letter_code
_entity_poly.pdbx_strand_id
1 'polypeptide(L)'
;MKLQWKSVSEEQEKRNSRLRDYRSLIEKDVNRTDRTNKFYEGEDNPGLILLHDILMTYCMYDFDLGYVQGMSDLLSPVLYVMENEVDAFWCFVSYMDQMHQNFEEQMQGMKTQLIQLSTLLRLLDSGFCNYLESQDSGYLYFCFRWLLIRFKREFSFQDILRLWEVMWTELPCQNFHLLLCCAILESEKQQIMEKQYGFNEILKHINELSMKIDVEYILCKAEAISMQMMNCKELPQAVSEILGIESSSVTPDSDTGEDESGAVLSCPTSSYQNISTPVIAANGTRESAQQMSETQSLAPA
;
A
#
# COMPACT_ATOMS: atom_id res chain seq x y z
N MET A 1 -21.46 -9.16 -14.11
CA MET A 1 -21.35 -8.93 -12.65
C MET A 1 -22.26 -7.80 -12.17
N LYS A 2 -22.20 -6.59 -12.75
CA LYS A 2 -23.05 -5.44 -12.35
C LYS A 2 -24.56 -5.72 -12.15
N LEU A 3 -25.16 -6.55 -13.00
CA LEU A 3 -26.58 -6.91 -12.87
C LEU A 3 -26.90 -7.65 -11.55
N GLN A 4 -25.95 -8.41 -11.00
CA GLN A 4 -26.17 -9.19 -9.77
C GLN A 4 -26.55 -8.26 -8.61
N TRP A 5 -25.77 -7.20 -8.35
CA TRP A 5 -26.10 -6.25 -7.29
C TRP A 5 -27.23 -5.28 -7.67
N LYS A 6 -27.34 -4.88 -8.94
CA LYS A 6 -28.42 -3.96 -9.39
C LYS A 6 -29.81 -4.60 -9.34
N SER A 7 -29.90 -5.93 -9.44
CA SER A 7 -31.17 -6.66 -9.38
C SER A 7 -31.62 -7.01 -7.96
N VAL A 8 -30.81 -6.68 -6.94
CA VAL A 8 -31.15 -6.93 -5.54
C VAL A 8 -32.33 -6.02 -5.14
N SER A 9 -33.44 -6.62 -4.74
CA SER A 9 -34.60 -5.92 -4.19
C SER A 9 -34.35 -5.45 -2.76
N GLU A 10 -35.11 -4.45 -2.32
CA GLU A 10 -35.06 -3.93 -0.95
C GLU A 10 -35.23 -5.03 0.12
N GLU A 11 -36.11 -6.00 -0.12
CA GLU A 11 -36.33 -7.14 0.78
C GLU A 11 -35.15 -8.11 0.82
N GLN A 12 -34.43 -8.29 -0.29
CA GLN A 12 -33.19 -9.08 -0.32
C GLN A 12 -32.06 -8.35 0.40
N GLU A 13 -31.93 -7.04 0.20
CA GLU A 13 -30.92 -6.20 0.84
C GLU A 13 -31.08 -6.16 2.37
N LYS A 14 -32.31 -6.08 2.88
CA LYS A 14 -32.58 -6.18 4.33
C LYS A 14 -32.05 -7.49 4.94
N ARG A 15 -32.02 -8.58 4.18
CA ARG A 15 -31.60 -9.91 4.62
C ARG A 15 -30.12 -10.19 4.40
N ASN A 16 -29.42 -9.36 3.62
CA ASN A 16 -27.98 -9.49 3.38
C ASN A 16 -27.25 -8.34 4.06
N SER A 17 -26.90 -8.52 5.33
CA SER A 17 -26.22 -7.47 6.11
C SER A 17 -24.89 -7.05 5.50
N ARG A 18 -24.05 -8.00 5.06
CA ARG A 18 -22.74 -7.68 4.46
C ARG A 18 -22.87 -6.78 3.25
N LEU A 19 -23.77 -7.10 2.31
CA LEU A 19 -23.99 -6.28 1.11
C LEU A 19 -24.49 -4.88 1.45
N ARG A 20 -25.45 -4.76 2.37
CA ARG A 20 -25.96 -3.48 2.83
C ARG A 20 -24.88 -2.63 3.51
N ASP A 21 -24.05 -3.28 4.33
CA ASP A 21 -22.97 -2.61 5.05
C ASP A 21 -21.87 -2.15 4.06
N TYR A 22 -21.52 -2.96 3.05
CA TYR A 22 -20.64 -2.55 1.94
C TYR A 22 -21.21 -1.36 1.17
N ARG A 23 -22.49 -1.40 0.79
CA ARG A 23 -23.15 -0.28 0.09
C ARG A 23 -23.06 1.00 0.91
N SER A 24 -23.39 0.93 2.20
CA SER A 24 -23.37 2.11 3.07
C SER A 24 -21.96 2.72 3.19
N LEU A 25 -20.93 1.88 3.31
CA LEU A 25 -19.54 2.34 3.33
C LEU A 25 -19.11 2.97 1.99
N ILE A 26 -19.50 2.37 0.86
CA ILE A 26 -19.25 2.91 -0.48
C ILE A 26 -19.91 4.28 -0.63
N GLU A 27 -21.20 4.40 -0.31
CA GLU A 27 -21.93 5.67 -0.41
C GLU A 27 -21.29 6.76 0.47
N LYS A 28 -20.88 6.41 1.69
CA LYS A 28 -20.20 7.35 2.60
C LYS A 28 -18.89 7.86 2.01
N ASP A 29 -18.09 6.98 1.41
CA ASP A 29 -16.79 7.34 0.85
C ASP A 29 -16.90 8.06 -0.49
N VAL A 30 -17.72 7.57 -1.43
CA VAL A 30 -17.95 8.19 -2.75
C VAL A 30 -18.37 9.65 -2.58
N ASN A 31 -19.28 9.95 -1.66
CA ASN A 31 -19.79 11.30 -1.46
C ASN A 31 -18.72 12.33 -1.07
N ARG A 32 -17.62 11.88 -0.45
CA ARG A 32 -16.49 12.72 -0.02
C ARG A 32 -15.26 12.61 -0.93
N THR A 33 -15.23 11.71 -1.91
CA THR A 33 -14.06 11.49 -2.78
C THR A 33 -13.79 12.69 -3.68
N ASP A 34 -12.60 13.27 -3.55
CA ASP A 34 -11.97 14.23 -4.48
C ASP A 34 -12.90 15.33 -5.05
N ARG A 35 -13.81 15.88 -4.24
CA ARG A 35 -14.84 16.85 -4.69
C ARG A 35 -14.29 18.18 -5.21
N THR A 36 -13.00 18.43 -5.03
CA THR A 36 -12.28 19.58 -5.62
C THR A 36 -11.70 19.28 -7.00
N ASN A 37 -11.71 18.02 -7.44
CA ASN A 37 -11.32 17.62 -8.78
C ASN A 37 -12.53 17.78 -9.73
N LYS A 38 -12.31 18.43 -10.88
CA LYS A 38 -13.34 18.69 -11.90
C LYS A 38 -14.10 17.44 -12.38
N PHE A 39 -13.46 16.28 -12.33
CA PHE A 39 -14.10 15.03 -12.71
C PHE A 39 -15.21 14.62 -11.73
N TYR A 40 -15.08 14.95 -10.44
CA TYR A 40 -15.99 14.57 -9.35
C TYR A 40 -16.75 15.75 -8.72
N GLU A 41 -16.50 16.99 -9.17
CA GLU A 41 -17.16 18.20 -8.65
C GLU A 41 -18.61 18.33 -9.14
N GLY A 42 -19.44 19.05 -8.38
CA GLY A 42 -20.85 19.29 -8.71
C GLY A 42 -21.84 18.29 -8.09
N GLU A 43 -23.11 18.64 -8.17
CA GLU A 43 -24.24 17.78 -7.78
C GLU A 43 -24.55 16.77 -8.89
N ASP A 44 -25.06 15.59 -8.52
CA ASP A 44 -25.41 14.51 -9.45
C ASP A 44 -24.30 14.17 -10.48
N ASN A 45 -23.04 14.20 -10.02
CA ASN A 45 -21.87 14.04 -10.88
C ASN A 45 -21.78 12.60 -11.46
N PRO A 46 -21.69 12.45 -12.80
CA PRO A 46 -21.60 11.13 -13.44
C PRO A 46 -20.39 10.29 -13.01
N GLY A 47 -19.25 10.92 -12.73
CA GLY A 47 -18.05 10.25 -12.23
C GLY A 47 -18.25 9.61 -10.86
N LEU A 48 -19.00 10.26 -9.96
CA LEU A 48 -19.36 9.67 -8.67
C LEU A 48 -20.30 8.47 -8.82
N ILE A 49 -21.21 8.51 -9.79
CA ILE A 49 -22.10 7.37 -10.11
C ILE A 49 -21.27 6.18 -10.62
N LEU A 50 -20.30 6.43 -11.51
CA LEU A 50 -19.39 5.40 -12.00
C LEU A 50 -18.54 4.82 -10.86
N LEU A 51 -18.01 5.67 -9.97
CA LEU A 51 -17.20 5.25 -8.83
C LEU A 51 -17.99 4.32 -7.90
N HIS A 52 -19.23 4.70 -7.57
CA HIS A 52 -20.16 3.83 -6.83
C HIS A 52 -20.43 2.51 -7.56
N ASP A 53 -20.78 2.56 -8.85
CA ASP A 53 -21.18 1.38 -9.61
C ASP A 53 -20.04 0.37 -9.78
N ILE A 54 -18.80 0.84 -9.96
CA ILE A 54 -17.60 0.00 -10.05
C ILE A 54 -17.32 -0.67 -8.70
N LEU A 55 -17.34 0.08 -7.59
CA LEU A 55 -17.10 -0.49 -6.25
C LEU A 55 -18.17 -1.53 -5.87
N MET A 56 -19.45 -1.26 -6.15
CA MET A 56 -20.51 -2.26 -5.94
C MET A 56 -20.34 -3.48 -6.83
N THR A 57 -19.82 -3.31 -8.05
CA THR A 57 -19.51 -4.44 -8.94
C THR A 57 -18.30 -5.23 -8.43
N TYR A 58 -17.30 -4.56 -7.84
CA TYR A 58 -16.16 -5.21 -7.20
C TYR A 58 -16.60 -6.09 -6.02
N CYS A 59 -17.56 -5.64 -5.21
CA CYS A 59 -18.12 -6.49 -4.15
C CYS A 59 -18.76 -7.79 -4.68
N MET A 60 -19.25 -7.82 -5.93
CA MET A 60 -19.76 -9.05 -6.53
C MET A 60 -18.63 -9.93 -7.11
N TYR A 61 -17.50 -9.34 -7.45
CA TYR A 61 -16.31 -10.03 -7.94
C TYR A 61 -15.57 -10.72 -6.78
N ASP A 62 -15.31 -9.98 -5.71
CA ASP A 62 -14.75 -10.49 -4.45
C ASP A 62 -15.67 -10.08 -3.30
N PHE A 63 -16.60 -10.97 -2.95
CA PHE A 63 -17.57 -10.74 -1.87
C PHE A 63 -16.97 -10.98 -0.48
N ASP A 64 -15.86 -11.70 -0.39
CA ASP A 64 -15.20 -11.97 0.88
C ASP A 64 -14.44 -10.73 1.36
N LEU A 65 -13.74 -10.02 0.47
CA LEU A 65 -13.20 -8.70 0.76
C LEU A 65 -14.30 -7.64 0.74
N GLY A 66 -15.08 -7.57 -0.34
CA GLY A 66 -16.16 -6.60 -0.51
C GLY A 66 -15.65 -5.17 -0.66
N TYR A 67 -15.97 -4.30 0.29
CA TYR A 67 -15.47 -2.92 0.34
C TYR A 67 -14.89 -2.58 1.71
N VAL A 68 -13.73 -1.95 1.69
CA VAL A 68 -13.04 -1.41 2.86
C VAL A 68 -12.72 0.06 2.61
N GLN A 69 -12.85 0.88 3.65
CA GLN A 69 -12.62 2.33 3.57
C GLN A 69 -11.24 2.64 2.98
N GLY A 70 -11.20 3.54 2.00
CA GLY A 70 -9.98 3.89 1.25
C GLY A 70 -9.85 3.23 -0.12
N MET A 71 -10.63 2.18 -0.43
CA MET A 71 -10.64 1.61 -1.78
C MET A 71 -11.16 2.59 -2.84
N SER A 72 -12.07 3.50 -2.48
CA SER A 72 -12.51 4.60 -3.36
C SER A 72 -11.36 5.54 -3.75
N ASP A 73 -10.39 5.75 -2.86
CA ASP A 73 -9.20 6.57 -3.14
C ASP A 73 -8.24 5.90 -4.11
N LEU A 74 -8.20 4.56 -4.10
CA LEU A 74 -7.45 3.77 -5.06
C LEU A 74 -8.12 3.81 -6.45
N LEU A 75 -9.46 3.70 -6.49
CA LEU A 75 -10.21 3.71 -7.75
C LEU A 75 -10.26 5.09 -8.42
N SER A 76 -10.31 6.18 -7.65
CA SER A 76 -10.50 7.53 -8.18
C SER A 76 -9.52 7.90 -9.32
N PRO A 77 -8.19 7.80 -9.15
CA PRO A 77 -7.27 8.11 -10.25
C PRO A 77 -7.38 7.14 -11.44
N VAL A 78 -7.68 5.87 -11.19
CA VAL A 78 -7.86 4.87 -12.25
C VAL A 78 -9.07 5.21 -13.11
N LEU A 79 -10.22 5.52 -12.49
CA LEU A 79 -11.42 5.91 -13.21
C LEU A 79 -11.24 7.24 -13.97
N TYR A 80 -10.54 8.19 -13.36
CA TYR A 80 -10.20 9.46 -14.00
C TYR A 80 -9.41 9.27 -15.30
N VAL A 81 -8.42 8.36 -15.31
CA VAL A 81 -7.60 8.09 -16.50
C VAL A 81 -8.33 7.27 -17.54
N MET A 82 -9.07 6.24 -17.11
CA MET A 82 -9.70 5.29 -18.03
C MET A 82 -10.95 5.86 -18.72
N GLU A 83 -11.69 6.75 -18.04
CA GLU A 83 -12.95 7.38 -18.51
C GLU A 83 -14.03 6.37 -18.98
N ASN A 84 -13.82 5.08 -18.77
CA ASN A 84 -14.68 3.98 -19.16
C ASN A 84 -14.90 3.06 -17.95
N GLU A 85 -16.17 2.74 -17.68
CA GLU A 85 -16.54 1.95 -16.51
C GLU A 85 -15.90 0.56 -16.48
N VAL A 86 -15.88 -0.14 -17.63
CA VAL A 86 -15.42 -1.52 -17.73
C VAL A 86 -13.89 -1.58 -17.65
N ASP A 87 -13.21 -0.66 -18.33
CA ASP A 87 -11.75 -0.58 -18.30
C ASP A 87 -11.27 -0.20 -16.89
N ALA A 88 -11.89 0.80 -16.28
CA ALA A 88 -11.61 1.19 -14.90
C ALA A 88 -11.85 0.04 -13.91
N PHE A 89 -12.93 -0.73 -14.09
CA PHE A 89 -13.22 -1.90 -13.26
C PHE A 89 -12.10 -2.95 -13.34
N TRP A 90 -11.67 -3.35 -14.54
CA TRP A 90 -10.64 -4.38 -14.68
C TRP A 90 -9.25 -3.90 -14.24
N CYS A 91 -8.91 -2.65 -14.51
CA CYS A 91 -7.68 -2.06 -13.96
C CYS A 91 -7.71 -2.01 -12.43
N PHE A 92 -8.86 -1.67 -11.85
CA PHE A 92 -9.02 -1.65 -10.39
C PHE A 92 -8.94 -3.05 -9.79
N VAL A 93 -9.51 -4.08 -10.43
CA VAL A 93 -9.35 -5.48 -10.00
C VAL A 93 -7.88 -5.85 -9.95
N SER A 94 -7.12 -5.63 -11.03
CA SER A 94 -5.69 -5.95 -11.05
C SER A 94 -4.88 -5.15 -10.02
N TYR A 95 -5.26 -3.90 -9.76
CA TYR A 95 -4.62 -3.12 -8.71
C TYR A 95 -4.95 -3.67 -7.30
N MET A 96 -6.19 -4.10 -7.09
CA MET A 96 -6.60 -4.73 -5.83
C MET A 96 -5.94 -6.09 -5.63
N ASP A 97 -5.65 -6.87 -6.67
CA ASP A 97 -4.88 -8.12 -6.53
C ASP A 97 -3.50 -7.88 -5.88
N GLN A 98 -2.83 -6.77 -6.23
CA GLN A 98 -1.55 -6.38 -5.63
C GLN A 98 -1.71 -5.84 -4.19
N MET A 99 -2.86 -5.24 -3.88
CA MET A 99 -3.15 -4.58 -2.61
C MET A 99 -3.97 -5.46 -1.65
N HIS A 100 -4.36 -6.66 -2.07
CA HIS A 100 -5.43 -7.46 -1.46
C HIS A 100 -5.20 -7.68 0.05
N GLN A 101 -4.00 -8.13 0.40
CA GLN A 101 -3.58 -8.40 1.78
C GLN A 101 -3.60 -7.18 2.71
N ASN A 102 -3.59 -5.95 2.15
CA ASN A 102 -3.70 -4.73 2.94
C ASN A 102 -5.14 -4.50 3.43
N PHE A 103 -6.13 -5.02 2.72
CA PHE A 103 -7.56 -4.80 2.96
C PHE A 103 -8.30 -6.02 3.55
N GLU A 104 -7.63 -7.17 3.68
CA GLU A 104 -8.18 -8.30 4.44
C GLU A 104 -8.50 -7.91 5.90
N GLU A 105 -9.46 -8.61 6.53
CA GLU A 105 -9.94 -8.32 7.88
C GLU A 105 -8.81 -8.23 8.93
N GLN A 106 -7.78 -9.07 8.80
CA GLN A 106 -6.64 -9.08 9.74
C GLN A 106 -5.52 -8.08 9.38
N MET A 107 -5.60 -7.46 8.19
CA MET A 107 -4.65 -6.50 7.61
C MET A 107 -3.19 -6.99 7.69
N GLN A 108 -2.93 -8.25 7.33
CA GLN A 108 -1.59 -8.85 7.44
C GLN A 108 -0.59 -8.17 6.49
N GLY A 109 -1.04 -7.72 5.31
CA GLY A 109 -0.20 -6.97 4.37
C GLY A 109 0.29 -5.66 4.99
N MET A 110 -0.58 -4.92 5.68
CA MET A 110 -0.21 -3.67 6.37
C MET A 110 0.82 -3.92 7.48
N LYS A 111 0.60 -4.93 8.33
CA LYS A 111 1.54 -5.28 9.41
C LYS A 111 2.90 -5.66 8.84
N THR A 112 2.91 -6.50 7.80
CA THR A 112 4.13 -6.94 7.13
C THR A 112 4.89 -5.75 6.55
N GLN A 113 4.21 -4.86 5.81
CA GLN A 113 4.84 -3.68 5.20
C GLN A 113 5.43 -2.72 6.25
N LEU A 114 4.75 -2.51 7.39
CA LEU A 114 5.28 -1.67 8.48
C LEU A 114 6.53 -2.27 9.14
N ILE A 115 6.57 -3.59 9.31
CA ILE A 115 7.76 -4.30 9.82
C ILE A 115 8.92 -4.21 8.82
N GLN A 116 8.65 -4.42 7.55
CA GLN A 116 9.64 -4.29 6.48
C GLN A 116 10.17 -2.85 6.39
N LEU A 117 9.29 -1.84 6.49
CA LEU A 117 9.67 -0.44 6.53
C LEU A 117 10.58 -0.12 7.72
N SER A 118 10.25 -0.61 8.91
CA SER A 118 11.08 -0.44 10.11
C SER A 118 12.46 -1.10 9.93
N THR A 119 12.51 -2.27 9.30
CA THR A 119 13.75 -2.98 8.96
C THR A 119 14.64 -2.17 8.02
N LEU A 120 14.06 -1.62 6.94
CA LEU A 120 14.77 -0.76 6.00
C LEU A 120 15.27 0.53 6.67
N LEU A 121 14.42 1.19 7.47
CA LEU A 121 14.77 2.42 8.17
C LEU A 121 15.90 2.20 9.17
N ARG A 122 15.91 1.05 9.87
CA ARG A 122 16.97 0.69 10.80
C ARG A 122 18.33 0.52 10.12
N LEU A 123 18.36 -0.02 8.90
CA LEU A 123 19.59 -0.10 8.11
C LEU A 123 20.07 1.29 7.67
N LEU A 124 19.13 2.15 7.21
CA LEU A 124 19.45 3.49 6.72
C LEU A 124 19.92 4.44 7.83
N ASP A 125 19.21 4.45 8.96
CA ASP A 125 19.50 5.34 10.09
C ASP A 125 19.02 4.71 11.40
N SER A 126 19.90 3.89 12.00
CA SER A 126 19.62 3.28 13.30
C SER A 126 19.40 4.30 14.42
N GLY A 127 19.99 5.49 14.34
CA GLY A 127 19.81 6.55 15.33
C GLY A 127 18.39 7.10 15.30
N PHE A 128 17.88 7.40 14.11
CA PHE A 128 16.50 7.83 13.93
C PHE A 128 15.49 6.72 14.29
N CYS A 129 15.77 5.47 13.91
CA CYS A 129 14.93 4.34 14.27
C CYS A 129 14.82 4.17 15.81
N ASN A 130 15.95 4.22 16.52
CA ASN A 130 15.98 4.16 17.99
C ASN A 130 15.26 5.35 18.63
N TYR A 131 15.36 6.54 18.02
CA TYR A 131 14.60 7.71 18.46
C TYR A 131 13.10 7.45 18.38
N LEU A 132 12.59 6.96 17.25
CA LEU A 132 11.17 6.64 17.09
C LEU A 132 10.69 5.60 18.11
N GLU A 133 11.49 4.57 18.40
CA GLU A 133 11.18 3.58 19.44
C GLU A 133 11.07 4.22 20.83
N SER A 134 11.94 5.17 21.16
CA SER A 134 11.88 5.89 22.43
C SER A 134 10.65 6.79 22.59
N GLN A 135 9.95 7.09 21.50
CA GLN A 135 8.73 7.91 21.45
C GLN A 135 7.47 7.06 21.21
N ASP A 136 7.50 5.76 21.53
CA ASP A 136 6.42 4.79 21.30
C ASP A 136 5.93 4.75 19.83
N SER A 137 6.83 5.11 18.91
CA SER A 137 6.55 5.31 17.49
C SER A 137 7.24 4.26 16.60
N GLY A 138 7.80 3.20 17.20
CA GLY A 138 8.57 2.14 16.53
C GLY A 138 7.77 1.27 15.54
N TYR A 139 6.44 1.21 15.70
CA TYR A 139 5.53 0.52 14.75
C TYR A 139 5.16 1.38 13.53
N LEU A 140 5.59 2.65 13.49
CA LEU A 140 5.42 3.54 12.34
C LEU A 140 3.96 3.75 11.90
N TYR A 141 2.99 3.75 12.82
CA TYR A 141 1.56 3.92 12.49
C TYR A 141 1.25 5.25 11.77
N PHE A 142 2.10 6.27 11.90
CA PHE A 142 2.01 7.51 11.12
C PHE A 142 2.25 7.29 9.60
N CYS A 143 2.79 6.14 9.18
CA CYS A 143 2.91 5.73 7.78
C CYS A 143 1.72 4.88 7.28
N PHE A 144 0.74 4.57 8.14
CA PHE A 144 -0.35 3.66 7.79
C PHE A 144 -1.15 4.14 6.58
N ARG A 145 -1.51 5.44 6.55
CA ARG A 145 -2.23 6.05 5.43
C ARG A 145 -1.43 5.99 4.13
N TRP A 146 -0.11 6.20 4.21
CA TRP A 146 0.76 6.15 3.04
C TRP A 146 0.73 4.79 2.35
N LEU A 147 0.82 3.72 3.14
CA LEU A 147 0.86 2.35 2.62
C LEU A 147 -0.52 1.87 2.16
N LEU A 148 -1.58 2.16 2.94
CA LEU A 148 -2.93 1.66 2.65
C LEU A 148 -3.47 2.19 1.31
N ILE A 149 -3.30 3.50 1.06
CA ILE A 149 -3.83 4.16 -0.14
C ILE A 149 -2.72 4.65 -1.08
N ARG A 150 -1.54 4.00 -1.03
CA ARG A 150 -0.38 4.25 -1.90
C ARG A 150 -0.10 5.74 -2.10
N PHE A 151 0.01 6.47 -0.99
CA PHE A 151 0.30 7.91 -0.90
C PHE A 151 -0.74 8.86 -1.53
N LYS A 152 -1.93 8.40 -1.93
CA LYS A 152 -2.95 9.23 -2.61
C LYS A 152 -3.31 10.53 -1.88
N ARG A 153 -3.20 10.56 -0.55
CA ARG A 153 -3.50 11.75 0.26
C ARG A 153 -2.32 12.70 0.44
N GLU A 154 -1.13 12.33 0.00
CA GLU A 154 0.09 13.13 0.22
C GLU A 154 0.45 13.98 -0.99
N PHE A 155 -0.10 13.65 -2.17
CA PHE A 155 0.25 14.22 -3.45
C PHE A 155 -0.95 14.85 -4.15
N SER A 156 -0.67 15.81 -5.05
CA SER A 156 -1.70 16.34 -5.94
C SER A 156 -2.22 15.26 -6.89
N PHE A 157 -3.35 15.51 -7.54
CA PHE A 157 -3.93 14.53 -8.46
C PHE A 157 -3.02 14.23 -9.66
N GLN A 158 -2.21 15.17 -10.12
CA GLN A 158 -1.26 14.92 -11.22
C GLN A 158 -0.02 14.16 -10.72
N ASP A 159 0.48 14.54 -9.54
CA ASP A 159 1.65 13.89 -8.93
C ASP A 159 1.37 12.43 -8.58
N ILE A 160 0.16 12.10 -8.10
CA ILE A 160 -0.17 10.71 -7.77
C ILE A 160 -0.24 9.82 -9.01
N LEU A 161 -0.70 10.34 -10.14
CA LEU A 161 -0.68 9.60 -11.42
C LEU A 161 0.76 9.25 -11.79
N ARG A 162 1.65 10.25 -11.74
CA ARG A 162 3.08 10.06 -12.01
C ARG A 162 3.73 9.05 -11.07
N LEU A 163 3.45 9.14 -9.77
CA LEU A 163 4.00 8.23 -8.77
C LEU A 163 3.55 6.78 -9.01
N TRP A 164 2.27 6.58 -9.34
CA TRP A 164 1.70 5.25 -9.59
C TRP A 164 2.22 4.65 -10.89
N GLU A 165 2.36 5.44 -11.96
CA GLU A 165 3.01 4.99 -13.20
C GLU A 165 4.39 4.40 -12.93
N VAL A 166 5.22 5.09 -12.13
CA VAL A 166 6.57 4.60 -11.79
C VAL A 166 6.49 3.35 -10.93
N MET A 167 5.67 3.32 -9.88
CA MET A 167 5.55 2.13 -9.02
C MET A 167 5.08 0.89 -9.77
N TRP A 168 4.15 1.03 -10.71
CA TRP A 168 3.63 -0.10 -11.50
C TRP A 168 4.60 -0.63 -12.55
N THR A 169 5.77 0.01 -12.75
CA THR A 169 6.86 -0.60 -13.53
C THR A 169 7.55 -1.74 -12.79
N GLU A 170 7.32 -1.88 -11.48
CA GLU A 170 8.02 -2.84 -10.59
C GLU A 170 9.54 -2.63 -10.54
N LEU A 171 10.02 -1.46 -10.99
CA LEU A 171 11.41 -1.05 -10.96
C LEU A 171 11.67 -0.03 -9.85
N PRO A 172 12.92 0.05 -9.34
CA PRO A 172 14.04 -0.87 -9.60
C PRO A 172 13.98 -2.16 -8.75
N CYS A 173 13.00 -2.31 -7.86
CA CYS A 173 12.93 -3.40 -6.88
C CYS A 173 11.48 -3.71 -6.45
N GLN A 174 11.24 -4.92 -5.91
CA GLN A 174 9.90 -5.46 -5.63
C GLN A 174 9.03 -4.56 -4.72
N ASN A 175 9.61 -3.95 -3.68
CA ASN A 175 8.89 -3.13 -2.71
C ASN A 175 9.31 -1.66 -2.76
N PHE A 176 9.39 -1.08 -3.96
CA PHE A 176 9.85 0.30 -4.16
C PHE A 176 9.07 1.34 -3.34
N HIS A 177 7.78 1.10 -3.10
CA HIS A 177 6.94 1.94 -2.23
C HIS A 177 7.47 2.09 -0.79
N LEU A 178 8.18 1.10 -0.26
CA LEU A 178 8.82 1.22 1.07
C LEU A 178 10.02 2.17 1.02
N LEU A 179 10.76 2.18 -0.10
CA LEU A 179 11.85 3.13 -0.31
C LEU A 179 11.33 4.56 -0.49
N LEU A 180 10.14 4.74 -1.07
CA LEU A 180 9.45 6.04 -1.08
C LEU A 180 9.13 6.52 0.35
N CYS A 181 8.63 5.64 1.23
CA CYS A 181 8.47 5.98 2.65
C CYS A 181 9.80 6.41 3.29
N CYS A 182 10.88 5.63 3.07
CA CYS A 182 12.21 5.97 3.58
C CYS A 182 12.70 7.33 3.07
N ALA A 183 12.54 7.63 1.78
CA ALA A 183 12.96 8.88 1.17
C ALA A 183 12.25 10.11 1.79
N ILE A 184 10.94 9.99 2.05
CA ILE A 184 10.17 11.04 2.72
C ILE A 184 10.68 11.18 4.17
N LEU A 185 10.73 10.09 4.94
CA LEU A 185 11.14 10.12 6.35
C LEU A 185 12.56 10.66 6.55
N GLU A 186 13.49 10.30 5.67
CA GLU A 186 14.86 10.80 5.74
C GLU A 186 14.92 12.33 5.54
N SER A 187 14.01 12.90 4.74
CA SER A 187 13.94 14.36 4.53
C SER A 187 13.45 15.10 5.77
N GLU A 188 12.68 14.42 6.63
CA GLU A 188 12.03 15.01 7.80
C GLU A 188 12.74 14.71 9.13
N LYS A 189 13.66 13.74 9.13
CA LYS A 189 14.31 13.23 10.35
C LYS A 189 14.92 14.32 11.22
N GLN A 190 15.59 15.30 10.60
CA GLN A 190 16.27 16.37 11.32
C GLN A 190 15.25 17.21 12.09
N GLN A 191 14.14 17.56 11.44
CA GLN A 191 13.09 18.36 12.06
C GLN A 191 12.42 17.62 13.22
N ILE A 192 12.16 16.32 13.04
CA ILE A 192 11.55 15.46 14.07
C ILE A 192 12.45 15.36 15.30
N MET A 193 13.74 15.08 15.11
CA MET A 193 14.68 14.83 16.20
C MET A 193 15.11 16.13 16.92
N GLU A 194 15.42 17.20 16.18
CA GLU A 194 15.85 18.46 16.78
C GLU A 194 14.76 19.12 17.62
N LYS A 195 13.50 19.02 17.16
CA LYS A 195 12.34 19.53 17.90
C LYS A 195 11.82 18.55 18.95
N GLN A 196 12.43 17.36 19.07
CA GLN A 196 12.07 16.33 20.05
C GLN A 196 10.58 15.96 20.00
N TYR A 197 10.06 15.74 18.78
CA TYR A 197 8.66 15.34 18.59
C TYR A 197 8.37 13.96 19.15
N GLY A 198 7.31 13.85 19.96
CA GLY A 198 6.70 12.59 20.35
C GLY A 198 5.72 12.07 19.28
N PHE A 199 5.05 10.95 19.56
CA PHE A 199 4.14 10.31 18.59
C PHE A 199 3.11 11.27 17.99
N ASN A 200 2.44 12.08 18.81
CA ASN A 200 1.38 12.99 18.35
C ASN A 200 1.94 14.10 17.46
N GLU A 201 3.08 14.68 17.82
CA GLU A 201 3.76 15.70 17.02
C GLU A 201 4.31 15.13 15.72
N ILE A 202 4.85 13.90 15.73
CA ILE A 202 5.28 13.20 14.52
C ILE A 202 4.10 12.98 13.59
N LEU A 203 2.99 12.41 14.09
CA LEU A 203 1.78 12.17 13.29
C LEU A 203 1.24 13.47 12.70
N LYS A 204 1.20 14.54 13.50
CA LYS A 204 0.78 15.86 13.04
C LYS A 204 1.71 16.41 11.95
N HIS A 205 3.02 16.37 12.19
CA HIS A 205 4.04 16.82 11.25
C HIS A 205 3.92 16.10 9.90
N ILE A 206 3.84 14.76 9.94
CA ILE A 206 3.67 13.91 8.77
C ILE A 206 2.37 14.23 8.02
N ASN A 207 1.25 14.41 8.72
CA ASN A 207 -0.01 14.81 8.10
C ASN A 207 0.06 16.19 7.43
N GLU A 208 0.82 17.13 8.01
CA GLU A 208 1.02 18.47 7.47
C GLU A 208 1.96 18.50 6.25
N LEU A 209 2.62 17.39 5.89
CA LEU A 209 3.39 17.26 4.64
C LEU A 209 2.51 17.08 3.41
N SER A 210 1.25 16.69 3.58
CA SER A 210 0.31 16.50 2.47
C SER A 210 0.30 17.72 1.55
N MET A 211 0.40 17.49 0.25
CA MET A 211 0.47 18.50 -0.82
C MET A 211 1.73 19.37 -0.81
N LYS A 212 2.74 19.05 0.01
CA LYS A 212 4.02 19.78 0.09
C LYS A 212 5.22 18.95 -0.37
N ILE A 213 5.00 17.68 -0.72
CA ILE A 213 6.04 16.76 -1.16
C ILE A 213 6.25 16.91 -2.67
N ASP A 214 7.49 17.14 -3.08
CA ASP A 214 7.87 17.13 -4.50
C ASP A 214 8.06 15.68 -5.00
N VAL A 215 7.24 15.29 -5.98
CA VAL A 215 7.17 13.89 -6.44
C VAL A 215 8.46 13.42 -7.11
N GLU A 216 9.07 14.24 -7.96
CA GLU A 216 10.27 13.86 -8.71
C GLU A 216 11.50 13.81 -7.78
N TYR A 217 11.58 14.70 -6.79
CA TYR A 217 12.60 14.65 -5.75
C TYR A 217 12.53 13.35 -4.94
N ILE A 218 11.33 12.96 -4.50
CA ILE A 218 11.15 11.72 -3.72
C ILE A 218 11.41 10.46 -4.58
N LEU A 219 11.00 10.45 -5.84
CA LEU A 219 11.34 9.38 -6.78
C LEU A 219 12.87 9.23 -6.93
N CYS A 220 13.57 10.35 -7.20
CA CYS A 220 15.03 10.35 -7.33
C CYS A 220 15.73 9.86 -6.05
N LYS A 221 15.25 10.30 -4.88
CA LYS A 221 15.83 9.93 -3.59
C LYS A 221 15.59 8.46 -3.27
N ALA A 222 14.39 7.93 -3.54
CA ALA A 222 14.09 6.52 -3.34
C ALA A 222 14.90 5.62 -4.28
N GLU A 223 15.08 6.02 -5.54
CA GLU A 223 15.96 5.32 -6.48
C GLU A 223 17.42 5.33 -6.00
N ALA A 224 17.92 6.48 -5.55
CA ALA A 224 19.27 6.60 -5.00
C ALA A 224 19.50 5.69 -3.79
N ILE A 225 18.52 5.61 -2.88
CA ILE A 225 18.54 4.65 -1.76
C ILE A 225 18.63 3.21 -2.28
N SER A 226 17.81 2.85 -3.27
CA SER A 226 17.83 1.52 -3.88
C SER A 226 19.21 1.18 -4.45
N MET A 227 19.79 2.09 -5.25
CA MET A 227 21.13 1.93 -5.80
C MET A 227 22.21 1.80 -4.71
N GLN A 228 22.11 2.57 -3.63
CA GLN A 228 23.05 2.48 -2.51
C GLN A 228 22.99 1.09 -1.85
N MET A 229 21.78 0.56 -1.64
CA MET A 229 21.60 -0.78 -1.06
C MET A 229 22.10 -1.88 -2.00
N MET A 230 21.80 -1.79 -3.30
CA MET A 230 22.27 -2.75 -4.31
C MET A 230 23.79 -2.77 -4.47
N ASN A 231 24.45 -1.63 -4.29
CA ASN A 231 25.91 -1.53 -4.35
C ASN A 231 26.59 -1.85 -2.99
N CYS A 232 25.83 -2.15 -1.94
CA CYS A 232 26.37 -2.54 -0.65
C CYS A 232 26.89 -3.99 -0.72
N LYS A 233 28.20 -4.18 -0.47
CA LYS A 233 28.83 -5.51 -0.52
C LYS A 233 28.27 -6.51 0.49
N GLU A 234 27.84 -6.02 1.64
CA GLU A 234 27.34 -6.81 2.76
C GLU A 234 25.94 -6.31 3.14
N LEU A 235 24.97 -6.54 2.25
CA LEU A 235 23.57 -6.24 2.52
C LEU A 235 22.95 -7.36 3.39
N PRO A 236 22.30 -7.04 4.52
CA PRO A 236 21.63 -8.06 5.32
C PRO A 236 20.56 -8.82 4.52
N GLN A 237 20.53 -10.15 4.67
CA GLN A 237 19.61 -11.02 3.92
C GLN A 237 18.14 -10.59 4.03
N ALA A 238 17.69 -10.16 5.22
CA ALA A 238 16.33 -9.66 5.42
C ALA A 238 16.00 -8.44 4.53
N VAL A 239 16.97 -7.56 4.28
CA VAL A 239 16.79 -6.41 3.39
C VAL A 239 16.82 -6.84 1.93
N SER A 240 17.71 -7.77 1.57
CA SER A 240 17.74 -8.36 0.22
C SER A 240 16.40 -9.00 -0.15
N GLU A 241 15.78 -9.74 0.78
CA GLU A 241 14.46 -10.35 0.60
C GLU A 241 13.35 -9.31 0.41
N ILE A 242 13.37 -8.22 1.18
CA ILE A 242 12.39 -7.13 1.03
C ILE A 242 12.50 -6.47 -0.34
N LEU A 243 13.72 -6.31 -0.87
CA LEU A 243 13.94 -5.63 -2.15
C LEU A 243 13.92 -6.57 -3.36
N GLY A 244 13.89 -7.89 -3.14
CA GLY A 244 14.02 -8.88 -4.21
C GLY A 244 15.41 -8.89 -4.86
N ILE A 245 16.46 -8.54 -4.11
CA ILE A 245 17.84 -8.60 -4.59
C ILE A 245 18.32 -10.05 -4.42
N GLU A 246 18.52 -10.76 -5.53
CA GLU A 246 19.12 -12.09 -5.49
C GLU A 246 20.53 -12.01 -4.90
N SER A 247 20.77 -12.66 -3.75
CA SER A 247 22.12 -12.88 -3.29
C SER A 247 22.78 -13.83 -4.29
N SER A 248 23.81 -13.36 -4.99
CA SER A 248 24.63 -14.21 -5.84
C SER A 248 25.18 -15.33 -4.96
N SER A 249 24.54 -16.50 -4.99
CA SER A 249 25.02 -17.66 -4.27
C SER A 249 26.39 -18.01 -4.84
N VAL A 250 27.39 -17.98 -3.98
CA VAL A 250 28.70 -18.57 -4.26
C VAL A 250 28.43 -20.06 -4.47
N THR A 251 28.47 -20.54 -5.71
CA THR A 251 28.51 -21.96 -6.01
C THR A 251 29.82 -22.52 -5.43
N PRO A 252 29.80 -23.50 -4.52
CA PRO A 252 30.98 -24.30 -4.29
C PRO A 252 31.17 -25.17 -5.53
N ASP A 253 32.34 -25.07 -6.17
CA ASP A 253 32.79 -25.99 -7.20
C ASP A 253 32.44 -27.43 -6.81
N SER A 254 31.52 -28.04 -7.55
CA SER A 254 31.37 -29.48 -7.62
C SER A 254 31.42 -29.86 -9.09
N ASP A 255 32.66 -30.07 -9.51
CA ASP A 255 33.05 -30.94 -10.60
C ASP A 255 32.28 -32.27 -10.50
N THR A 256 31.42 -32.59 -11.47
CA THR A 256 31.12 -33.95 -11.96
C THR A 256 30.02 -33.95 -13.03
N GLY A 257 30.35 -34.48 -14.21
CA GLY A 257 29.51 -35.44 -14.92
C GLY A 257 28.56 -34.91 -16.00
N GLU A 258 28.91 -35.23 -17.25
CA GLU A 258 28.10 -35.12 -18.47
C GLU A 258 26.78 -35.91 -18.38
N ASP A 259 25.69 -35.38 -18.95
CA ASP A 259 24.85 -36.09 -19.94
C ASP A 259 23.76 -35.19 -20.58
N GLU A 260 23.56 -35.39 -21.88
CA GLU A 260 22.65 -34.65 -22.77
C GLU A 260 21.16 -35.03 -22.60
N SER A 261 20.24 -34.04 -22.72
CA SER A 261 19.15 -34.01 -23.72
C SER A 261 17.96 -33.10 -23.33
N GLY A 262 17.40 -32.40 -24.32
CA GLY A 262 15.97 -32.03 -24.35
C GLY A 262 15.59 -30.58 -23.99
N ALA A 263 15.66 -29.68 -24.97
CA ALA A 263 15.06 -28.34 -24.86
C ALA A 263 13.53 -28.40 -24.95
N VAL A 264 12.84 -27.89 -23.94
CA VAL A 264 11.42 -27.49 -23.99
C VAL A 264 11.28 -26.12 -23.32
N LEU A 265 10.90 -25.10 -24.10
CA LEU A 265 10.52 -23.79 -23.58
C LEU A 265 9.16 -23.89 -22.88
N SER A 266 9.10 -23.51 -21.61
CA SER A 266 7.85 -23.25 -20.88
C SER A 266 7.98 -21.95 -20.08
N CYS A 267 7.02 -21.03 -20.27
CA CYS A 267 6.86 -19.80 -19.48
C CYS A 267 6.81 -20.07 -17.97
N PRO A 268 7.34 -19.17 -17.11
CA PRO A 268 7.16 -19.29 -15.68
C PRO A 268 5.79 -18.75 -15.26
N THR A 269 4.94 -19.63 -14.76
CA THR A 269 3.80 -19.31 -13.88
C THR A 269 4.33 -19.03 -12.47
N SER A 270 3.94 -17.92 -11.86
CA SER A 270 4.31 -17.53 -10.50
C SER A 270 3.70 -18.50 -9.47
N SER A 271 4.51 -19.43 -8.96
CA SER A 271 4.16 -20.24 -7.80
C SER A 271 4.76 -19.63 -6.54
N TYR A 272 3.96 -18.87 -5.79
CA TYR A 272 4.31 -18.44 -4.44
C TYR A 272 4.38 -19.66 -3.52
N GLN A 273 5.57 -19.97 -2.99
CA GLN A 273 5.75 -20.95 -1.92
C GLN A 273 5.63 -20.26 -0.57
N ASN A 274 4.80 -20.83 0.31
CA ASN A 274 4.60 -20.41 1.69
C ASN A 274 5.92 -20.48 2.47
N ILE A 275 6.47 -19.32 2.84
CA ILE A 275 7.57 -19.21 3.81
C ILE A 275 6.95 -19.23 5.21
N SER A 276 7.35 -20.22 6.03
CA SER A 276 6.98 -20.28 7.44
C SER A 276 7.80 -19.27 8.25
N THR A 277 7.15 -18.32 8.90
CA THR A 277 7.77 -17.36 9.83
C THR A 277 7.99 -17.98 11.21
N PRO A 278 9.12 -17.68 11.89
CA PRO A 278 9.34 -18.11 13.27
C PRO A 278 8.46 -17.29 14.23
N VAL A 279 7.82 -17.99 15.17
CA VAL A 279 6.97 -17.43 16.21
C VAL A 279 7.84 -16.70 17.24
N ILE A 280 7.74 -15.37 17.30
CA ILE A 280 8.29 -14.57 18.41
C ILE A 280 7.13 -14.16 19.32
N ALA A 281 7.31 -14.43 20.62
CA ALA A 281 6.29 -14.37 21.66
C ALA A 281 5.55 -13.02 21.72
N ALA A 282 4.23 -13.08 21.59
CA ALA A 282 3.32 -11.96 21.70
C ALA A 282 3.13 -11.55 23.17
N ASN A 283 3.87 -10.52 23.61
CA ASN A 283 3.51 -9.73 24.78
C ASN A 283 3.27 -8.28 24.34
N GLY A 284 2.07 -7.99 23.85
CA GLY A 284 1.67 -6.64 23.44
C GLY A 284 0.24 -6.49 22.88
N THR A 285 -0.64 -7.47 23.10
CA THR A 285 -1.88 -7.65 22.32
C THR A 285 -3.04 -6.72 22.65
N ARG A 286 -2.94 -5.85 23.66
CA ARG A 286 -4.05 -4.93 24.03
C ARG A 286 -3.82 -3.48 23.60
N GLU A 287 -2.63 -2.93 23.78
CA GLU A 287 -2.34 -1.53 23.41
C GLU A 287 -2.18 -1.35 21.89
N SER A 288 -1.60 -2.33 21.19
CA SER A 288 -1.45 -2.30 19.73
C SER A 288 -2.79 -2.43 18.99
N ALA A 289 -3.73 -3.20 19.52
CA ALA A 289 -5.09 -3.30 18.99
C ALA A 289 -5.89 -2.00 19.20
N GLN A 290 -5.65 -1.31 20.32
CA GLN A 290 -6.27 -0.04 20.65
C GLN A 290 -5.71 1.10 19.78
N GLN A 291 -4.39 1.12 19.55
CA GLN A 291 -3.74 2.03 18.58
C GLN A 291 -4.13 1.73 17.13
N MET A 292 -4.28 0.46 16.73
CA MET A 292 -4.81 0.10 15.40
C MET A 292 -6.27 0.54 15.22
N SER A 293 -7.11 0.36 16.25
CA SER A 293 -8.49 0.85 16.27
C SER A 293 -8.54 2.38 16.21
N GLU A 294 -7.64 3.06 16.92
CA GLU A 294 -7.49 4.52 16.87
C GLU A 294 -6.88 4.98 15.55
N THR A 295 -6.02 4.19 14.89
CA THR A 295 -5.42 4.53 13.58
C THR A 295 -6.39 4.27 12.43
N GLN A 296 -7.26 3.26 12.55
CA GLN A 296 -8.41 3.04 11.67
C GLN A 296 -9.48 4.12 11.87
N SER A 297 -9.66 4.62 13.11
CA SER A 297 -10.52 5.79 13.37
C SER A 297 -9.83 7.13 13.07
N LEU A 298 -8.49 7.15 12.97
CA LEU A 298 -7.59 8.22 12.46
C LEU A 298 -7.25 8.05 10.97
N ALA A 299 -7.91 7.12 10.28
CA ALA A 299 -8.31 7.32 8.90
C ALA A 299 -9.70 7.99 8.82
N PRO A 300 -9.84 9.29 9.12
CA PRO A 300 -11.02 10.05 8.74
C PRO A 300 -10.65 11.33 7.96
N ALA A 301 -11.62 11.74 7.16
CA ALA A 301 -11.66 12.88 6.21
C ALA A 301 -10.81 12.70 4.94
#